data_AF-A0A645EDM2-F1
#
_entry.id   AF-A0A645EDM2-F1
#
_cell.length_a   1.000
_cell.length_b   1.000
_cell.length_c   1.000
_cell.angle_alpha   90.00
_cell.angle_beta   90.00
_cell.angle_gamma   90.00
#
_symmetry.space_group_name_H-M   'P 1'
#
loop_
_entity.id
_entity.type
_entity.pdbx_description
1 polymer ?
#
loop_
_entity_poly.entity_id
_entity_poly.type
_entity_poly.pdbx_seq_one_letter_code
_entity_poly.pdbx_strand_id
1 'polypeptide(L)'
;MHYDEVNDEYICLNNIKLKPIGIKTRTSKSGYKSEITIYEASNCNACLHKQKCTKAKGNRQIQVSKMFLEKRSQSLENITRPEGVLLRMNRSIQVEGAFGILKNDYGFNRFLTRGKKNVKIEFTLLSFGYNINKLHNKIQNNRCGKALHEIKVA
;
A
#
# COMPACT_ATOMS: atom_id res chain seq x y z
N MET A 1 20.17 -8.54 4.48
CA MET A 1 20.71 -8.16 5.81
C MET A 1 19.83 -8.83 6.82
N HIS A 2 20.46 -9.49 7.79
CA HIS A 2 19.75 -10.14 8.89
C HIS A 2 19.62 -9.17 10.05
N TYR A 3 18.48 -9.16 10.74
CA TYR A 3 18.28 -8.40 11.97
C TYR A 3 18.29 -9.37 13.15
N ASP A 4 19.15 -9.11 14.12
CA ASP A 4 19.23 -9.84 15.39
C ASP A 4 18.41 -9.07 16.43
N GLU A 5 17.26 -9.63 16.80
CA GLU A 5 16.33 -9.02 17.75
C GLU A 5 16.87 -8.98 19.18
N VAL A 6 17.72 -9.94 19.56
CA VAL A 6 18.24 -10.08 20.93
C VAL A 6 19.24 -8.96 21.23
N ASN A 7 20.13 -8.69 20.28
CA ASN A 7 21.18 -7.69 20.43
C ASN A 7 20.77 -6.30 19.87
N ASP A 8 19.62 -6.19 19.22
CA ASP A 8 19.21 -5.02 18.43
C ASP A 8 20.30 -4.62 17.41
N GLU A 9 20.72 -5.56 16.58
CA GLU A 9 21.83 -5.37 15.63
C GLU A 9 21.45 -5.82 14.23
N TYR A 10 21.99 -5.14 13.20
CA TYR A 10 21.89 -5.62 11.83
C TYR A 10 23.22 -6.21 11.35
N ILE A 11 23.17 -7.33 10.65
CA ILE A 11 24.36 -7.97 10.07
C ILE A 11 24.43 -7.64 8.58
N CYS A 12 25.52 -7.00 8.16
CA CYS A 12 25.76 -6.69 6.75
C CYS A 12 26.28 -7.93 5.98
N LEU A 13 26.40 -7.83 4.64
CA LEU A 13 26.90 -8.94 3.81
C LEU A 13 28.32 -9.38 4.18
N ASN A 14 29.13 -8.48 4.75
CA ASN A 14 30.49 -8.79 5.21
C ASN A 14 30.53 -9.27 6.67
N ASN A 15 29.40 -9.74 7.22
CA ASN A 15 29.23 -10.18 8.60
C ASN A 15 29.60 -9.16 9.69
N ILE A 16 29.65 -7.86 9.33
CA ILE A 16 29.88 -6.78 10.30
C ILE A 16 28.53 -6.38 10.91
N LYS A 17 28.52 -6.30 12.24
CA LYS A 17 27.39 -5.85 13.06
C LYS A 17 27.23 -4.34 12.97
N LEU A 18 25.98 -3.90 12.78
CA LEU A 18 25.57 -2.51 12.83
C LEU A 18 24.81 -2.31 14.15
N LYS A 19 25.37 -1.47 15.03
CA LYS A 19 24.83 -1.18 16.35
C LYS A 19 24.01 0.11 16.33
N PRO A 20 22.98 0.25 17.19
CA PRO A 20 22.22 1.48 17.31
C PRO A 20 23.11 2.58 17.89
N ILE A 21 23.28 3.69 17.16
CA ILE A 21 24.08 4.84 17.58
C ILE A 21 23.24 6.03 18.04
N GLY A 22 21.95 6.02 17.75
CA GLY A 22 21.06 7.10 18.16
C GLY A 22 19.68 6.99 17.55
N ILE A 23 18.78 7.83 18.05
CA ILE A 23 17.41 7.97 17.57
C ILE A 23 17.25 9.40 17.04
N LYS A 24 16.59 9.52 15.90
CA LYS A 24 16.17 10.81 15.36
C LYS A 24 14.66 10.84 15.15
N THR A 25 14.08 12.01 15.35
CA THR A 25 12.67 12.25 15.06
C THR A 25 12.56 12.92 13.69
N ARG A 26 11.69 12.38 12.83
CA ARG A 26 11.39 12.95 11.51
C ARG A 26 9.92 13.33 11.45
N THR A 27 9.65 14.58 11.08
CA THR A 27 8.30 15.07 10.81
C THR A 27 8.02 15.04 9.31
N SER A 28 6.89 14.48 8.93
CA SER A 28 6.43 14.45 7.54
C SER A 28 5.71 15.75 7.16
N LYS A 29 5.40 15.94 5.85
CA LYS A 29 4.64 17.10 5.37
C LYS A 29 3.25 17.23 6.00
N SER A 30 2.63 16.11 6.41
CA SER A 30 1.34 16.10 7.09
C SER A 30 1.43 16.35 8.60
N GLY A 31 2.62 16.61 9.14
CA GLY A 31 2.84 16.82 10.57
C GLY A 31 3.06 15.53 11.38
N TYR A 32 2.94 14.35 10.77
CA TYR A 32 3.22 13.09 11.47
C TYR A 32 4.69 12.98 11.88
N LYS A 33 4.94 12.72 13.17
CA LYS A 33 6.27 12.52 13.75
C LYS A 33 6.58 11.02 13.82
N SER A 34 7.76 10.65 13.34
CA SER A 34 8.26 9.27 13.31
C SER A 34 9.61 9.16 13.97
N GLU A 35 9.79 8.16 14.82
CA GLU A 35 11.08 7.81 15.40
C GLU A 35 11.85 6.88 14.47
N ILE A 36 13.12 7.19 14.28
CA ILE A 36 14.03 6.48 13.39
C ILE A 36 15.30 6.17 14.16
N THR A 37 15.58 4.88 14.36
CA THR A 37 16.84 4.40 14.93
C THR A 37 17.90 4.39 13.84
N ILE A 38 19.07 4.97 14.14
CA ILE A 38 20.23 4.98 13.26
C ILE A 38 21.16 3.87 13.73
N TYR A 39 21.53 2.98 12.81
CA TYR A 39 22.51 1.93 13.07
C TYR A 39 23.77 2.18 12.25
N GLU A 40 24.93 1.92 12.84
CA GLU A 40 26.22 2.12 12.19
C GLU A 40 27.11 0.89 12.29
N ALA A 41 27.78 0.56 11.19
CA ALA A 41 28.74 -0.53 11.13
C ALA A 41 30.01 -0.16 11.90
N SER A 42 30.60 -1.14 12.59
CA SER A 42 31.78 -0.91 13.43
C SER A 42 33.00 -0.41 12.62
N ASN A 43 33.27 -1.03 11.46
CA ASN A 43 34.37 -0.62 10.58
C ASN A 43 34.09 -1.02 9.12
N CYS A 44 34.18 -0.09 8.18
CA CYS A 44 34.03 -0.35 6.75
C CYS A 44 35.27 -0.02 5.91
N ASN A 45 36.39 0.38 6.50
CA ASN A 45 37.50 1.00 5.77
C ASN A 45 38.17 0.10 4.72
N ALA A 46 38.29 -1.21 4.98
CA ALA A 46 38.89 -2.19 4.06
C ALA A 46 37.86 -3.17 3.46
N CYS A 47 36.57 -2.81 3.46
CA CYS A 47 35.53 -3.72 2.97
C CYS A 47 35.51 -3.76 1.44
N LEU A 48 35.79 -4.93 0.85
CA LEU A 48 35.76 -5.14 -0.62
C LEU A 48 34.37 -4.83 -1.21
N HIS A 49 33.32 -4.99 -0.42
CA HIS A 49 31.94 -4.71 -0.84
C HIS A 49 31.54 -3.23 -0.70
N LYS A 50 32.38 -2.35 -0.12
CA LYS A 50 32.00 -0.96 0.22
C LYS A 50 31.41 -0.20 -0.97
N GLN A 51 32.05 -0.27 -2.14
CA GLN A 51 31.61 0.42 -3.36
C GLN A 51 30.19 0.03 -3.80
N LYS A 52 29.82 -1.25 -3.65
CA LYS A 52 28.47 -1.75 -3.98
C LYS A 52 27.48 -1.65 -2.81
N CYS A 53 27.97 -1.42 -1.59
CA CYS A 53 27.22 -1.52 -0.36
C CYS A 53 26.72 -0.16 0.18
N THR A 54 27.53 0.91 0.09
CA THR A 54 27.19 2.24 0.60
C THR A 54 27.93 3.35 -0.14
N LYS A 55 27.30 4.51 -0.28
CA LYS A 55 27.93 5.74 -0.80
C LYS A 55 28.55 6.61 0.30
N ALA A 56 28.43 6.21 1.56
CA ALA A 56 28.98 6.96 2.69
C ALA A 56 30.52 6.96 2.64
N LYS A 57 31.13 8.11 2.93
CA LYS A 57 32.59 8.24 3.04
C LYS A 57 33.12 7.38 4.21
N GLY A 58 32.44 7.43 5.35
CA GLY A 58 32.76 6.66 6.56
C GLY A 58 32.14 5.27 6.61
N ASN A 59 31.70 4.87 7.80
CA ASN A 59 31.03 3.61 8.04
C ASN A 59 29.63 3.57 7.40
N ARG A 60 29.16 2.35 7.10
CA ARG A 60 27.79 2.16 6.62
C ARG A 60 26.82 2.52 7.74
N GLN A 61 25.91 3.45 7.47
CA GLN A 61 24.78 3.75 8.32
C GLN A 61 23.48 3.32 7.65
N ILE A 62 22.54 2.81 8.44
CA ILE A 62 21.16 2.57 8.02
C ILE A 62 20.21 3.26 9.00
N GLN A 63 19.02 3.58 8.50
CA GLN A 63 17.99 4.26 9.27
C GLN A 63 16.73 3.41 9.20
N VAL A 64 16.26 3.00 10.37
CA VAL A 64 15.14 2.08 10.48
C VAL A 64 14.10 2.67 11.42
N SER A 65 12.86 2.72 10.95
CA SER A 65 11.71 2.97 11.83
C SER A 65 11.10 1.64 12.22
N LYS A 66 11.27 1.24 13.50
CA LYS A 66 10.75 -0.05 14.01
C LYS A 66 9.22 -0.12 13.86
N MET A 67 8.54 0.96 14.22
CA MET A 67 7.08 1.12 14.04
C MET A 67 6.66 0.92 12.58
N PHE A 68 7.41 1.46 11.61
CA PHE A 68 7.08 1.26 10.20
C PHE A 68 7.23 -0.20 9.77
N LEU A 69 8.28 -0.90 10.22
CA LEU A 69 8.46 -2.32 9.90
C LEU A 69 7.33 -3.18 10.48
N GLU A 70 6.94 -2.91 11.72
CA GLU A 70 5.81 -3.59 12.38
C GLU A 70 4.49 -3.34 11.63
N LYS A 71 4.17 -2.09 11.30
CA LYS A 71 2.93 -1.80 10.54
C LYS A 71 2.98 -2.34 9.12
N ARG A 72 4.17 -2.44 8.52
CA ARG A 72 4.36 -3.07 7.21
C ARG A 72 4.11 -4.57 7.28
N SER A 73 4.62 -5.28 8.29
CA SER A 73 4.38 -6.73 8.44
C SER A 73 2.91 -7.00 8.72
N GLN A 74 2.29 -6.25 9.64
CA GLN A 74 0.86 -6.32 9.92
C GLN A 74 0.02 -6.05 8.66
N SER A 75 0.37 -5.01 7.89
CA SER A 75 -0.32 -4.70 6.64
C SER A 75 -0.15 -5.83 5.62
N LEU A 76 1.04 -6.42 5.50
CA LEU A 76 1.28 -7.54 4.58
C LEU A 76 0.41 -8.74 4.96
N GLU A 77 0.42 -9.10 6.24
CA GLU A 77 -0.40 -10.19 6.77
C GLU A 77 -1.89 -9.96 6.50
N ASN A 78 -2.41 -8.77 6.82
CA ASN A 78 -3.81 -8.42 6.59
C ASN A 78 -4.22 -8.60 5.14
N ILE A 79 -3.34 -8.28 4.19
CA ILE A 79 -3.66 -8.35 2.78
C ILE A 79 -3.45 -9.76 2.19
N THR A 80 -2.52 -10.56 2.74
CA THR A 80 -2.22 -11.92 2.26
C THR A 80 -3.13 -12.99 2.83
N ARG A 81 -3.75 -12.76 4.01
CA ARG A 81 -4.74 -13.69 4.58
C ARG A 81 -5.92 -13.88 3.60
N PRO A 82 -6.64 -15.02 3.66
CA PRO A 82 -7.75 -15.32 2.74
C PRO A 82 -8.81 -14.22 2.67
N GLU A 83 -9.19 -13.65 3.82
CA GLU A 83 -10.12 -12.52 3.89
C GLU A 83 -9.57 -11.27 3.18
N GLY A 84 -8.29 -10.94 3.39
CA GLY A 84 -7.63 -9.82 2.74
C GLY A 84 -7.56 -9.96 1.22
N VAL A 85 -7.27 -11.17 0.73
CA VAL A 85 -7.31 -11.50 -0.69
C VAL A 85 -8.74 -11.31 -1.22
N LEU A 86 -9.75 -11.84 -0.50
CA LEU A 86 -11.15 -11.69 -0.85
C LEU A 86 -11.58 -10.24 -1.01
N LEU A 87 -11.26 -9.41 -0.02
CA LEU A 87 -11.61 -7.99 -0.01
C LEU A 87 -10.89 -7.21 -1.11
N ARG A 88 -9.60 -7.47 -1.34
CA ARG A 88 -8.83 -6.77 -2.39
C ARG A 88 -9.32 -7.11 -3.79
N MET A 89 -9.59 -8.38 -4.07
CA MET A 89 -10.16 -8.78 -5.35
C MET A 89 -11.55 -8.20 -5.56
N ASN A 90 -12.39 -8.22 -4.52
CA ASN A 90 -13.71 -7.60 -4.58
C ASN A 90 -13.65 -6.10 -4.85
N ARG A 91 -12.68 -5.39 -4.25
CA ARG A 91 -12.46 -3.98 -4.54
C ARG A 91 -12.10 -3.77 -6.02
N SER A 92 -11.26 -4.61 -6.62
CA SER A 92 -10.95 -4.56 -8.06
C SER A 92 -12.23 -4.77 -8.88
N ILE A 93 -12.94 -5.89 -8.65
CA ILE A 93 -14.17 -6.26 -9.37
C ILE A 93 -15.21 -5.15 -9.30
N GLN A 94 -15.45 -4.60 -8.11
CA GLN A 94 -16.51 -3.62 -7.90
C GLN A 94 -16.15 -2.23 -8.43
N VAL A 95 -14.91 -1.78 -8.28
CA VAL A 95 -14.46 -0.45 -8.72
C VAL A 95 -14.22 -0.43 -10.22
N GLU A 96 -13.38 -1.34 -10.72
CA GLU A 96 -13.03 -1.39 -12.14
C GLU A 96 -14.24 -1.81 -12.97
N GLY A 97 -15.04 -2.77 -12.48
CA GLY A 97 -16.28 -3.17 -13.13
C GLY A 97 -17.27 -2.01 -13.26
N ALA A 98 -17.41 -1.15 -12.25
CA ALA A 98 -18.26 0.03 -12.35
C ALA A 98 -17.81 0.98 -13.46
N PHE A 99 -16.51 1.30 -13.53
CA PHE A 99 -15.99 2.17 -14.57
C PHE A 99 -16.02 1.53 -15.96
N GLY A 100 -15.81 0.22 -16.07
CA GLY A 100 -15.95 -0.53 -17.32
C GLY A 100 -17.36 -0.43 -17.88
N ILE A 101 -18.37 -0.68 -17.05
CA ILE A 101 -19.79 -0.56 -17.43
C ILE A 101 -20.11 0.87 -17.83
N LEU A 102 -19.73 1.87 -17.02
CA LEU A 102 -20.02 3.27 -17.32
C LEU A 102 -19.40 3.72 -18.65
N LYS A 103 -18.15 3.34 -18.94
CA LYS A 103 -17.46 3.81 -20.15
C LYS A 103 -17.85 3.03 -21.40
N ASN A 104 -17.84 1.70 -21.33
CA ASN A 104 -18.05 0.84 -22.49
C ASN A 104 -19.53 0.54 -22.71
N ASP A 105 -20.22 0.02 -21.69
CA ASP A 105 -21.61 -0.43 -21.85
C ASP A 105 -22.57 0.76 -21.96
N TYR A 106 -22.36 1.81 -21.17
CA TYR A 106 -23.17 3.03 -21.23
C TYR A 106 -22.62 4.04 -22.24
N GLY A 107 -21.44 3.81 -22.82
CA GLY A 107 -20.80 4.72 -23.77
C GLY A 107 -20.38 6.07 -23.19
N PHE A 108 -20.27 6.20 -21.86
CA PHE A 108 -19.96 7.46 -21.19
C PHE A 108 -18.45 7.79 -21.27
N ASN A 109 -18.05 8.34 -22.42
CA ASN A 109 -16.65 8.69 -22.68
C ASN A 109 -16.29 10.15 -22.37
N ARG A 110 -17.30 11.03 -22.29
CA ARG A 110 -17.11 12.47 -22.00
C ARG A 110 -18.34 13.06 -21.30
N PHE A 111 -18.11 14.06 -20.47
CA PHE A 111 -19.18 14.89 -19.92
C PHE A 111 -19.79 15.77 -21.02
N LEU A 112 -21.10 15.90 -21.00
CA LEU A 112 -21.87 16.78 -21.89
C LEU A 112 -21.90 18.21 -21.34
N THR A 113 -21.79 18.37 -20.03
CA THR A 113 -21.81 19.67 -19.36
C THR A 113 -20.41 20.20 -19.03
N ARG A 114 -20.30 21.51 -18.80
CA ARG A 114 -19.07 22.19 -18.39
C ARG A 114 -19.23 22.86 -17.03
N GLY A 115 -18.11 23.02 -16.33
CA GLY A 115 -18.04 23.62 -15.00
C GLY A 115 -18.32 22.62 -13.88
N LYS A 116 -17.61 22.78 -12.76
CA LYS A 116 -17.59 21.82 -11.65
C LYS A 116 -18.99 21.48 -11.10
N LYS A 117 -19.89 22.45 -11.04
CA LYS A 117 -21.27 22.26 -10.57
C LYS A 117 -22.06 21.33 -11.48
N ASN A 118 -22.07 21.58 -12.79
CA ASN A 118 -22.86 20.81 -13.73
C ASN A 118 -22.28 19.40 -13.95
N VAL A 119 -20.94 19.30 -14.05
CA VAL A 119 -20.24 18.01 -14.12
C VAL A 119 -20.57 17.13 -12.91
N LYS A 120 -20.66 17.72 -11.71
CA LYS A 120 -21.06 16.99 -10.50
C LYS A 120 -22.49 16.47 -10.59
N ILE A 121 -23.43 17.26 -11.10
CA ILE A 121 -24.84 16.85 -11.27
C ILE A 121 -24.92 15.69 -12.27
N GLU A 122 -24.28 15.84 -13.44
CA GLU A 122 -24.23 14.81 -14.48
C GLU A 122 -23.64 13.49 -13.96
N PHE A 123 -22.50 13.56 -13.26
CA PHE A 123 -21.89 12.37 -12.65
C PHE A 123 -22.77 11.74 -11.56
N THR A 124 -23.50 12.55 -10.79
CA THR A 124 -24.42 12.06 -9.76
C THR A 124 -25.59 11.30 -10.38
N LEU A 125 -26.19 11.84 -11.45
CA LEU A 125 -27.28 11.17 -12.18
C LEU A 125 -26.80 9.85 -12.81
N LEU A 126 -25.63 9.86 -13.44
CA LEU A 126 -25.00 8.66 -14.00
C LEU A 126 -24.78 7.58 -12.92
N SER A 127 -24.24 7.98 -11.77
CA SER A 127 -24.00 7.09 -10.62
C SER A 127 -25.31 6.53 -10.06
N PHE A 128 -26.36 7.34 -10.02
CA PHE A 128 -27.68 6.93 -9.56
C PHE A 128 -28.29 5.88 -10.50
N GLY A 129 -28.28 6.14 -11.81
CA GLY A 129 -28.74 5.18 -12.82
C GLY A 129 -27.96 3.86 -12.79
N TYR A 130 -26.63 3.93 -12.65
CA TYR A 130 -25.81 2.74 -12.47
C TYR A 130 -26.20 1.95 -11.20
N ASN A 131 -26.39 2.61 -10.07
CA ASN A 131 -26.76 1.95 -8.82
C ASN A 131 -28.14 1.30 -8.89
N ILE A 132 -29.12 1.91 -9.55
CA ILE A 132 -30.45 1.33 -9.78
C ILE A 132 -30.32 0.05 -10.61
N ASN A 133 -29.63 0.11 -11.75
CA ASN A 133 -29.44 -1.08 -12.61
C ASN A 133 -28.66 -2.18 -11.88
N LYS A 134 -27.65 -1.81 -11.08
CA LYS A 134 -26.92 -2.76 -10.24
C LYS A 134 -27.84 -3.42 -9.20
N LEU A 135 -28.72 -2.66 -8.55
CA LEU A 135 -29.70 -3.20 -7.61
C LEU A 135 -30.71 -4.11 -8.31
N HIS A 136 -31.26 -3.69 -9.45
CA HIS A 136 -32.15 -4.50 -10.27
C HIS A 136 -31.51 -5.85 -10.63
N ASN A 137 -30.27 -5.83 -11.14
CA ASN A 137 -29.51 -7.04 -11.46
C ASN A 137 -29.27 -7.92 -10.22
N LYS A 138 -29.02 -7.33 -9.04
CA LYS A 138 -28.91 -8.10 -7.80
C LYS A 138 -30.22 -8.80 -7.44
N ILE A 139 -31.36 -8.12 -7.61
CA ILE A 139 -32.68 -8.70 -7.35
C ILE A 139 -32.94 -9.88 -8.30
N GLN A 140 -32.76 -9.68 -9.61
CA GLN A 140 -32.99 -10.73 -10.62
C GLN A 140 -32.13 -11.98 -10.40
N ASN A 141 -30.91 -11.80 -9.87
CA ASN A 141 -29.99 -12.90 -9.60
C ASN A 141 -30.04 -13.43 -8.15
N ASN A 142 -31.03 -13.05 -7.34
CA ASN A 142 -31.13 -13.44 -5.92
C ASN A 142 -29.84 -13.17 -5.10
N ARG A 143 -29.20 -12.02 -5.37
CA ARG A 143 -27.94 -11.57 -4.75
C ARG A 143 -28.12 -10.38 -3.80
N CYS A 144 -29.36 -10.05 -3.42
CA CYS A 144 -29.63 -9.05 -2.39
C CYS A 144 -28.97 -9.46 -1.06
N GLY A 145 -28.47 -8.48 -0.30
CA GLY A 145 -27.72 -8.73 0.94
C GLY A 145 -26.27 -9.23 0.75
N LYS A 146 -25.90 -9.75 -0.43
CA LYS A 146 -24.50 -10.16 -0.71
C LYS A 146 -23.66 -8.96 -1.14
N ALA A 147 -22.75 -8.53 -0.27
CA ALA A 147 -21.81 -7.44 -0.53
C ALA A 147 -20.63 -7.89 -1.39
N LEU A 148 -20.10 -9.08 -1.14
CA LEU A 148 -18.93 -9.63 -1.81
C LEU A 148 -19.32 -10.62 -2.91
N HIS A 149 -18.54 -10.63 -3.97
CA HIS A 149 -18.49 -11.68 -4.98
C HIS A 149 -17.64 -12.82 -4.40
N GLU A 150 -18.19 -14.03 -4.48
CA GLU A 150 -17.46 -15.25 -4.19
C GLU A 150 -16.34 -15.41 -5.23
N ILE A 151 -15.13 -15.68 -4.76
CA ILE A 151 -14.00 -15.93 -5.65
C ILE A 151 -14.04 -17.41 -6.00
N LYS A 152 -14.24 -17.70 -7.28
CA LYS A 152 -13.97 -19.04 -7.81
C LYS A 152 -12.47 -19.12 -8.04
N VAL A 153 -11.79 -19.88 -7.20
CA VAL A 153 -10.40 -20.28 -7.47
C VAL A 153 -10.48 -21.26 -8.64
N ALA A 154 -9.80 -20.91 -9.75
CA ALA A 154 -9.70 -21.76 -10.92
C ALA A 154 -8.79 -22.97 -10.65
#